data_AF-A0A0E2BKC3-F1
#
_entry.id   AF-A0A0E2BKC3-F1
#
_cell.length_a   1.000
_cell.length_b   1.000
_cell.length_c   1.000
_cell.angle_alpha   90.00
_cell.angle_beta   90.00
_cell.angle_gamma   90.00
#
_symmetry.space_group_name_H-M   'P 1'
#
loop_
_entity.id
_entity.type
_entity.pdbx_description
1 polymer ?
#
loop_
_entity_poly.entity_id
_entity_poly.type
_entity_poly.pdbx_seq_one_letter_code
_entity_poly.pdbx_strand_id
1 'polypeptide(L)' 'MKVRVASFFKTTLRLDLWTPWTGQIKLEVYDPYRFKFAILEHKDGNIIKTDFDTIEQAEHFCNEMQYEIFRGEEI' A
#
# COMPACT_ATOMS: atom_id res chain seq x y z
N MET A 1 17.42 8.67 1.22
CA MET A 1 16.49 8.28 0.12
C MET A 1 15.15 8.93 0.40
N LYS A 2 14.48 9.51 -0.61
CA LYS A 2 13.21 10.24 -0.44
C LYS A 2 12.02 9.31 -0.66
N VAL A 3 11.11 9.22 0.32
CA VAL A 3 10.00 8.24 0.35
C VAL A 3 8.66 8.93 0.59
N ARG A 4 7.57 8.28 0.20
CA ARG A 4 6.19 8.68 0.51
C ARG A 4 5.56 7.62 1.40
N VAL A 5 4.77 8.04 2.37
CA VAL A 5 3.91 7.14 3.13
C VAL A 5 2.51 7.22 2.50
N ALA A 6 2.02 6.08 2.01
CA ALA A 6 0.71 5.97 1.38
C ALA A 6 -0.17 5.00 2.18
N SER A 7 -1.46 5.30 2.28
CA SER A 7 -2.42 4.38 2.88
C SER A 7 -3.14 3.54 1.82
N PHE A 8 -3.53 2.32 2.18
CA PHE A 8 -4.29 1.41 1.33
C PHE A 8 -5.16 0.46 2.17
N PHE A 9 -6.19 -0.11 1.54
CA PHE A 9 -7.00 -1.17 2.14
C PHE A 9 -6.44 -2.52 1.73
N LYS A 10 -6.24 -3.42 2.71
CA LYS A 10 -5.83 -4.78 2.41
C LYS A 10 -7.04 -5.62 2.01
N THR A 11 -6.98 -6.22 0.82
CA THR A 11 -7.96 -7.22 0.39
C THR A 11 -7.86 -8.45 1.29
N THR A 12 -8.98 -8.87 1.87
CA THR A 12 -9.02 -10.04 2.77
C THR A 12 -9.42 -11.31 2.02
N LEU A 13 -10.22 -11.20 0.96
CA LEU A 13 -10.61 -12.33 0.12
C LEU A 13 -10.57 -11.92 -1.36
N ARG A 14 -9.87 -12.71 -2.18
CA ARG A 14 -9.93 -12.61 -3.63
C ARG A 14 -10.38 -13.94 -4.21
N LEU A 15 -11.47 -13.90 -4.96
CA LEU A 15 -12.00 -15.03 -5.71
C LEU A 15 -11.84 -14.73 -7.21
N ASP A 16 -10.97 -15.50 -7.86
CA ASP A 16 -10.77 -15.44 -9.31
C ASP A 16 -11.48 -16.64 -9.95
N LEU A 17 -12.61 -16.39 -10.63
CA LEU A 17 -13.36 -17.42 -11.38
C LEU A 17 -13.04 -17.28 -12.86
N TRP A 18 -12.53 -18.36 -13.46
CA TRP A 18 -12.32 -18.44 -14.91
C TRP A 18 -13.49 -19.16 -15.56
N THR A 19 -14.12 -18.51 -16.54
CA THR A 19 -15.12 -19.17 -17.39
C THR A 19 -14.76 -19.03 -18.87
N PRO A 20 -15.03 -20.04 -19.71
CA PRO A 20 -14.68 -19.99 -21.14
C PRO A 20 -15.45 -18.91 -21.92
N TRP A 21 -16.59 -18.47 -21.42
CA TRP A 21 -17.53 -17.58 -22.14
C TRP A 21 -17.49 -16.12 -21.68
N THR A 22 -17.10 -15.81 -20.44
CA THR A 22 -17.02 -14.43 -19.91
C THR A 22 -15.62 -14.04 -19.47
N GLY A 23 -14.64 -14.95 -19.60
CA GLY A 23 -13.27 -14.70 -19.17
C GLY A 23 -13.12 -14.78 -17.65
N GLN A 24 -12.22 -13.97 -17.10
CA GLN A 24 -11.93 -13.94 -15.67
C GLN A 24 -12.87 -12.98 -14.94
N ILE A 25 -13.67 -13.52 -14.02
CA ILE A 25 -14.42 -12.73 -13.03
C ILE A 25 -13.56 -12.63 -11.77
N LYS A 26 -13.25 -11.41 -11.34
CA LYS A 26 -12.52 -11.13 -10.10
C LYS A 26 -13.47 -10.54 -9.07
N LEU A 27 -13.61 -11.22 -7.95
CA LEU A 27 -14.37 -10.78 -6.78
C LEU A 27 -13.37 -10.47 -5.66
N GLU A 28 -13.23 -9.20 -5.31
CA GLU A 28 -12.33 -8.74 -4.25
C GLU A 28 -13.14 -8.16 -3.09
N VAL A 29 -12.98 -8.75 -1.91
CA VAL A 29 -13.58 -8.25 -0.66
C VAL A 29 -12.51 -7.51 0.12
N TYR A 30 -12.70 -6.21 0.22
CA TYR A 30 -11.87 -5.33 1.03
C TYR A 30 -12.38 -5.31 2.46
N ASP A 31 -11.48 -5.41 3.42
CA ASP A 31 -11.81 -5.24 4.83
C ASP A 31 -11.63 -3.76 5.21
N PRO A 32 -12.73 -3.01 5.45
CA PRO A 32 -12.65 -1.59 5.76
C PRO A 32 -11.99 -1.32 7.12
N TYR A 33 -11.84 -2.34 7.98
CA TYR A 33 -11.16 -2.23 9.27
C TYR A 33 -9.67 -2.59 9.18
N ARG A 34 -9.20 -3.08 8.02
CA ARG A 34 -7.77 -3.35 7.75
C ARG A 34 -7.18 -2.26 6.85
N PHE A 35 -7.24 -1.05 7.36
CA PHE A 35 -6.49 0.07 6.83
C PHE A 35 -5.00 -0.13 7.13
N LYS A 36 -4.14 0.01 6.13
CA LYS A 36 -2.70 -0.21 6.25
C LYS A 36 -1.93 0.93 5.61
N PHE A 37 -0.68 1.08 6.00
CA PHE A 37 0.26 2.03 5.42
C PHE A 37 1.41 1.32 4.72
N ALA A 38 1.90 1.93 3.66
CA ALA A 38 3.04 1.51 2.87
C ALA A 38 4.02 2.66 2.67
N ILE A 39 5.28 2.30 2.49
CA ILE A 39 6.38 3.21 2.19
C ILE A 39 6.76 2.98 0.74
N LEU A 40 6.67 4.05 -0.04
CA LEU A 40 6.90 4.05 -1.48
C LEU A 40 8.09 4.96 -1.82
N GLU A 41 8.81 4.66 -2.89
CA GLU A 41 9.77 5.60 -3.47
C GLU A 41 9.04 6.85 -4.01
N HIS A 42 9.54 8.04 -3.71
CA HIS A 42 8.84 9.29 -4.03
C HIS A 42 8.65 9.56 -5.54
N LYS A 43 9.57 9.08 -6.39
CA LYS A 43 9.52 9.26 -7.85
C LYS A 43 8.80 8.13 -8.58
N ASP A 44 9.16 6.90 -8.26
CA ASP A 44 8.74 5.74 -9.05
C ASP A 44 7.54 5.01 -8.44
N GLY A 45 7.16 5.34 -7.19
CA GLY A 45 6.05 4.71 -6.49
C GLY A 45 6.31 3.24 -6.13
N ASN A 46 7.54 2.74 -6.30
CA ASN A 46 7.91 1.38 -5.96
C ASN A 46 7.69 1.12 -4.47
N ILE A 47 7.08 -0.03 -4.15
CA ILE A 47 6.83 -0.43 -2.77
C ILE A 47 8.15 -0.87 -2.13
N ILE A 48 8.59 -0.13 -1.12
CA ILE A 48 9.76 -0.49 -0.31
C ILE A 48 9.32 -1.43 0.82
N LYS A 49 8.24 -1.07 1.52
CA LYS A 49 7.68 -1.85 2.63
C LYS A 49 6.21 -1.53 2.82
N THR A 50 5.45 -2.48 3.34
CA THR A 50 3.99 -2.36 3.51
C THR A 50 3.52 -3.04 4.80
N ASP A 51 2.21 -3.08 5.00
CA ASP A 51 1.49 -3.73 6.11
C ASP A 51 1.61 -3.07 7.49
N PHE A 52 1.98 -1.79 7.57
CA PHE A 52 1.95 -1.03 8.82
C PHE A 52 0.51 -0.73 9.26
N ASP A 53 0.22 -0.89 10.55
CA ASP A 53 -1.12 -0.65 11.12
C ASP A 53 -1.40 0.85 11.31
N THR A 54 -0.36 1.64 11.59
CA THR A 54 -0.51 3.08 11.81
C THR A 54 0.56 3.87 11.05
N ILE A 55 0.29 5.17 10.86
CA ILE A 55 1.25 6.07 10.19
C ILE A 55 2.52 6.21 11.03
N GLU A 56 2.42 6.24 12.36
CA GLU A 56 3.55 6.37 13.28
C GLU A 56 4.50 5.19 13.17
N GLN A 57 3.99 3.97 12.96
CA GLN A 57 4.83 2.80 12.71
C GLN A 57 5.62 2.93 11.39
N ALA A 58 4.97 3.44 10.34
CA ALA A 58 5.62 3.66 9.06
C ALA A 58 6.68 4.78 9.15
N GLU A 59 6.38 5.87 9.86
CA GLU A 59 7.33 6.96 10.10
C GLU A 59 8.51 6.53 10.99
N HIS A 60 8.26 5.72 12.02
CA HIS A 60 9.31 5.14 12.86
C HIS A 60 10.29 4.33 12.02
N PHE A 61 9.79 3.45 11.15
CA PHE A 61 10.62 2.69 10.23
C PHE A 61 11.42 3.60 9.28
N CYS A 62 10.81 4.68 8.77
CA CYS A 62 11.53 5.65 7.96
C CYS A 62 12.69 6.29 8.73
N ASN A 63 12.47 6.63 10.00
CA ASN A 63 13.52 7.20 10.86
C ASN A 63 14.65 6.21 11.14
N GLU A 64 14.34 4.95 11.45
CA GLU A 64 15.33 3.89 11.65
C GLU A 64 16.21 3.67 10.41
N MET A 65 15.60 3.74 9.23
CA MET A 65 16.28 3.56 7.94
C MET A 65 16.89 4.87 7.39
N GLN A 66 16.78 5.98 8.12
CA GLN A 66 17.26 7.31 7.72
C GLN A 66 16.69 7.76 6.36
N TYR A 67 15.41 7.46 6.13
CA TYR A 67 14.67 7.92 4.96
C TYR A 67 14.13 9.33 5.18
N GLU A 68 14.12 10.11 4.10
CA GLU A 68 13.54 11.45 4.09
C GLU A 68 12.09 11.35 3.63
N ILE A 69 11.15 11.64 4.53
CA ILE A 69 9.72 11.55 4.22
C ILE A 69 9.30 12.79 3.43
N PHE A 70 8.86 12.59 2.19
CA PHE A 70 8.24 13.63 1.40
C PHE A 70 6.78 13.83 1.81
N ARG A 71 6.45 15.07 2.18
CA ARG A 71 5.10 15.49 2.58
C ARG A 71 4.45 16.47 1.60
N GLY A 72 5.06 16.71 0.44
CA GLY A 72 4.56 17.69 -0.53
C GLY A 72 3.40 17.17 -1.39
N GLU A 73 2.64 18.12 -1.94
CA GLU A 73 1.68 17.94 -3.03
C GLU A 73 2.40 18.14 -4.38
N GLU A 74 3.29 17.23 -4.79
CA GLU A 74 3.70 17.19 -6.20
C GLU A 74 2.82 16.17 -6.91
N ILE A 75 1.97 16.70 -7.82
CA ILE A 75 1.06 15.98 -8.73
C ILE A 75 1.88 15.17 -9.74
#